data_AF-A0A0P9DRI3-F1
#
_entry.id   AF-A0A0P9DRI3-F1
#
_cell.length_a   1.000
_cell.length_b   1.000
_cell.length_c   1.000
_cell.angle_alpha   90.00
_cell.angle_beta   90.00
_cell.angle_gamma   90.00
#
_symmetry.space_group_name_H-M   'P 1'
#
loop_
_entity.id
_entity.type
_entity.pdbx_description
1 polymer ?
#
loop_
_entity_poly.entity_id
_entity_poly.type
_entity_poly.pdbx_seq_one_letter_code
_entity_poly.pdbx_strand_id
1 'polypeptide(L)'
;MVQVDRSDQSVDLYIVNCIAPGDVLVTQDFGLAALALGKKALALSNRGQTYNERTIDFLLERRHEQAKQRRGGKHTKGPKAFTDEDRQAFLQTLTKVLSGLQENRAK
;
A
#
# COMPACT_ATOMS: atom_id res chain seq x y z
N MET A 1 -11.17 -0.63 16.90
CA MET A 1 -12.05 -0.66 15.72
C MET A 1 -12.54 0.75 15.48
N VAL A 2 -12.35 1.30 14.28
CA VAL A 2 -12.81 2.66 13.93
C VAL A 2 -13.93 2.54 12.90
N GLN A 3 -14.97 3.36 13.03
CA GLN A 3 -16.08 3.45 12.08
C GLN A 3 -16.09 4.86 11.47
N VAL A 4 -16.29 4.92 10.16
CA VAL A 4 -16.38 6.16 9.37
C VAL A 4 -17.73 6.22 8.66
N ASP A 5 -18.07 7.37 8.12
CA ASP A 5 -19.30 7.56 7.35
C ASP A 5 -19.36 6.67 6.11
N ARG A 6 -20.58 6.37 5.65
CA ARG A 6 -20.84 5.49 4.50
C ARG A 6 -20.68 6.19 3.15
N SER A 7 -19.69 7.06 3.00
CA SER A 7 -19.38 7.68 1.71
C SER A 7 -18.17 7.01 1.05
N ASP A 8 -18.12 7.11 -0.28
CA ASP A 8 -16.96 6.68 -1.04
C ASP A 8 -15.71 7.41 -0.52
N GLN A 9 -14.60 6.68 -0.39
CA GLN A 9 -13.29 7.20 0.08
C GLN A 9 -13.23 7.63 1.57
N SER A 10 -14.31 7.50 2.36
CA SER A 10 -14.29 7.87 3.79
C SER A 10 -13.17 7.20 4.59
N VAL A 11 -12.90 5.92 4.31
CA VAL A 11 -11.84 5.15 4.98
C VAL A 11 -10.46 5.69 4.58
N ASP A 12 -10.25 5.93 3.28
CA ASP A 12 -8.97 6.43 2.77
C ASP A 12 -8.66 7.81 3.34
N LEU A 13 -9.65 8.71 3.36
CA LEU A 13 -9.52 10.05 3.93
C LEU A 13 -9.20 9.99 5.44
N TYR A 14 -9.90 9.13 6.18
CA TYR A 14 -9.63 8.93 7.61
C TYR A 14 -8.19 8.45 7.83
N ILE A 15 -7.76 7.41 7.11
CA ILE A 15 -6.40 6.85 7.24
C ILE A 15 -5.37 7.93 6.92
N VAL A 16 -5.52 8.64 5.80
CA VAL A 16 -4.60 9.71 5.40
C VAL A 16 -4.54 10.80 6.44
N ASN A 17 -5.65 11.18 7.06
CA ASN A 17 -5.67 12.19 8.12
C ASN A 17 -4.97 11.73 9.40
N CYS A 18 -4.99 10.43 9.70
CA CYS A 18 -4.29 9.87 10.86
C CYS A 18 -2.80 9.63 10.61
N ILE A 19 -2.35 9.49 9.36
CA ILE A 19 -0.95 9.21 9.03
C ILE A 19 -0.05 10.39 9.38
N ALA A 20 1.03 10.10 10.10
CA ALA A 20 2.15 10.98 10.39
C ALA A 20 3.45 10.49 9.71
N PRO A 21 4.47 11.37 9.56
CA PRO A 21 5.78 10.97 9.06
C PRO A 21 6.39 9.82 9.88
N GLY A 22 6.90 8.80 9.19
CA GLY A 22 7.48 7.62 9.81
C GLY A 22 6.49 6.52 10.22
N ASP A 23 5.18 6.74 10.06
CA ASP A 23 4.18 5.68 10.22
C ASP A 23 4.33 4.60 9.14
N VAL A 24 3.79 3.42 9.41
CA VAL A 24 3.81 2.27 8.50
C VAL A 24 2.39 1.92 8.08
N LEU A 25 2.09 2.13 6.79
CA LEU A 25 0.83 1.75 6.18
C LEU A 25 0.96 0.42 5.43
N VAL A 26 0.10 -0.55 5.76
CA VAL A 26 -0.07 -1.77 4.96
C VAL A 26 -1.33 -1.63 4.09
N THR A 27 -1.19 -1.64 2.77
CA THR A 27 -2.33 -1.50 1.84
C THR A 27 -2.08 -2.21 0.50
N GLN A 28 -3.14 -2.61 -0.18
CA GLN A 28 -3.08 -3.04 -1.59
C GLN A 28 -3.53 -1.93 -2.56
N ASP A 29 -4.01 -0.80 -2.04
CA ASP A 29 -4.45 0.32 -2.86
C ASP A 29 -3.27 1.25 -3.15
N PHE A 30 -2.93 1.40 -4.43
CA PHE A 30 -1.83 2.25 -4.86
C PHE A 30 -2.13 3.75 -4.66
N GLY A 31 -3.39 4.16 -4.72
CA GLY A 31 -3.80 5.54 -4.44
C GLY A 31 -3.58 5.88 -2.97
N LEU A 32 -4.04 5.01 -2.07
CA LEU A 32 -3.80 5.19 -0.63
C LEU A 32 -2.30 5.13 -0.29
N ALA A 33 -1.55 4.22 -0.91
CA ALA A 33 -0.09 4.15 -0.74
C ALA A 33 0.61 5.43 -1.22
N ALA A 34 0.19 6.01 -2.35
CA ALA A 34 0.73 7.27 -2.86
C ALA A 34 0.48 8.43 -1.88
N LEU A 35 -0.74 8.52 -1.32
CA LEU A 35 -1.07 9.54 -0.32
C LEU A 35 -0.23 9.39 0.96
N ALA A 36 0.00 8.15 1.40
CA ALA A 36 0.86 7.88 2.56
C ALA A 36 2.32 8.28 2.31
N LEU A 37 2.87 7.93 1.14
CA LEU A 37 4.22 8.32 0.74
C LEU A 37 4.36 9.86 0.71
N GLY A 38 3.39 10.57 0.15
CA GLY A 38 3.37 12.04 0.16
C GLY A 38 3.37 12.65 1.57
N LYS A 39 2.91 11.92 2.58
CA LYS A 39 2.99 12.29 4.01
C LYS A 39 4.28 11.84 4.71
N LYS A 40 5.26 11.33 3.96
CA LYS A 40 6.52 10.77 4.47
C LYS A 40 6.32 9.55 5.37
N ALA A 41 5.22 8.82 5.17
CA ALA A 41 5.02 7.51 5.78
C ALA A 41 5.58 6.42 4.88
N LEU A 42 5.87 5.27 5.47
CA LEU A 42 6.26 4.06 4.77
C LEU A 42 4.99 3.32 4.33
N ALA A 43 4.97 2.80 3.11
CA ALA A 43 3.85 2.01 2.60
C ALA A 43 4.33 0.66 2.06
N LEU A 44 3.63 -0.41 2.40
CA LEU A 44 3.92 -1.76 1.92
C LEU A 44 2.64 -2.55 1.60
N SER A 45 2.77 -3.53 0.71
CA SER A 45 1.71 -4.46 0.39
C SER A 45 1.66 -5.61 1.38
N ASN A 46 0.51 -6.28 1.48
CA ASN A 46 0.37 -7.52 2.24
C ASN A 46 1.16 -8.71 1.66
N ARG A 47 1.83 -8.54 0.51
CA ARG A 47 2.72 -9.52 -0.12
C ARG A 47 4.20 -9.15 0.04
N GLY A 48 4.52 -8.18 0.91
CA GLY A 48 5.89 -7.78 1.20
C GLY A 48 6.53 -6.86 0.15
N GLN A 49 5.75 -6.29 -0.76
CA GLN A 49 6.27 -5.27 -1.67
C GLN A 49 6.28 -3.91 -0.96
N THR A 50 7.45 -3.27 -0.84
CA THR A 50 7.53 -1.88 -0.39
C THR A 50 7.19 -0.94 -1.54
N TYR A 51 6.29 0.01 -1.30
CA TYR A 51 6.03 1.10 -2.22
C TYR A 51 7.05 2.22 -2.01
N ASN A 52 7.41 2.89 -3.09
CA ASN A 52 8.32 4.04 -3.04
C ASN A 52 7.86 5.11 -4.02
N GLU A 53 8.23 6.36 -3.74
CA GLU A 53 7.83 7.52 -4.55
C GLU A 53 8.28 7.41 -6.01
N ARG A 54 9.40 6.74 -6.27
CA ARG A 54 9.96 6.61 -7.62
C ARG A 54 9.17 5.66 -8.52
N THR A 55 8.45 4.70 -7.93
CA THR A 55 7.73 3.67 -8.69
C THR A 55 6.22 3.74 -8.54
N ILE A 56 5.70 4.51 -7.57
CA ILE A 56 4.26 4.54 -7.29
C ILE A 56 3.45 5.12 -8.45
N ASP A 57 3.97 6.14 -9.14
CA ASP A 57 3.32 6.73 -10.31
C ASP A 57 3.16 5.71 -11.44
N PHE A 58 4.21 4.94 -11.71
CA PHE A 58 4.17 3.86 -12.70
C PHE A 58 3.16 2.76 -12.31
N LEU A 59 3.05 2.43 -11.02
CA LEU A 59 2.07 1.46 -10.54
C LEU A 59 0.63 1.96 -10.70
N LEU A 60 0.39 3.25 -10.46
CA LEU A 60 -0.90 3.92 -10.67
C LEU A 60 -1.29 3.93 -12.15
N GLU A 61 -0.37 4.31 -13.03
CA GLU A 61 -0.57 4.31 -14.48
C GLU A 61 -0.91 2.91 -14.98
N ARG A 62 -0.11 1.90 -14.60
CA ARG A 62 -0.37 0.51 -14.96
C ARG A 62 -1.73 0.01 -14.47
N ARG A 63 -2.16 0.40 -13.27
CA ARG A 63 -3.51 0.07 -12.74
C ARG A 63 -4.59 0.72 -13.61
N HIS A 64 -4.42 1.97 -14.00
CA HIS A 64 -5.35 2.69 -14.86
C HIS A 64 -5.45 2.05 -16.25
N GLU A 65 -4.32 1.72 -16.86
CA GLU A 65 -4.28 1.00 -18.14
C GLU A 65 -4.98 -0.36 -18.08
N GLN A 66 -4.71 -1.16 -17.04
CA GLN A 66 -5.38 -2.44 -16.84
C GLN A 66 -6.90 -2.27 -16.66
N ALA A 67 -7.34 -1.22 -15.95
CA ALA A 67 -8.75 -0.92 -15.81
C ALA A 67 -9.40 -0.53 -17.16
N LYS A 68 -8.71 0.28 -17.97
CA LYS A 68 -9.14 0.64 -19.32
C LYS A 68 -9.27 -0.59 -20.21
N GLN A 69 -8.31 -1.52 -20.16
CA GLN A 69 -8.35 -2.77 -20.91
C GLN A 69 -9.54 -3.66 -20.51
N ARG A 70 -9.82 -3.78 -19.20
CA ARG A 70 -11.00 -4.54 -18.71
C ARG A 70 -12.30 -3.93 -19.20
N ARG A 71 -12.44 -2.60 -19.17
CA ARG A 71 -13.63 -1.89 -19.71
C ARG A 71 -13.79 -2.10 -21.22
N GLY A 72 -12.68 -2.28 -21.94
CA GLY A 72 -12.67 -2.62 -23.37
C GLY A 72 -12.92 -4.11 -23.69
N GLY A 73 -13.39 -4.91 -22.72
CA GLY A 73 -13.75 -6.31 -22.93
C GLY A 73 -12.60 -7.31 -22.87
N LYS A 74 -11.36 -6.88 -22.56
CA LYS A 74 -10.26 -7.83 -22.32
C LYS A 74 -10.45 -8.52 -20.96
N HIS A 75 -10.61 -9.84 -20.99
CA HIS A 75 -10.58 -10.67 -19.78
C HIS A 75 -9.14 -10.80 -19.27
N THR A 76 -8.87 -10.23 -18.11
CA THR A 76 -7.63 -10.44 -17.35
C THR A 76 -7.88 -11.47 -16.26
N LYS A 77 -6.93 -12.37 -16.01
CA LYS A 77 -6.97 -13.21 -14.81
C LYS A 77 -6.98 -12.32 -13.56
N GLY A 78 -7.73 -12.74 -12.54
CA GLY A 78 -7.73 -12.08 -11.23
C GLY A 78 -6.35 -12.08 -10.57
N PRO A 79 -6.19 -11.40 -9.43
CA PRO A 79 -4.97 -11.47 -8.66
C PRO A 79 -4.62 -12.93 -8.36
N LYS A 80 -3.32 -13.27 -8.41
CA LYS A 80 -2.85 -14.61 -8.08
C LYS A 80 -3.31 -14.99 -6.67
N ALA A 81 -3.51 -16.27 -6.41
CA ALA A 81 -3.75 -16.76 -5.05
C ALA A 81 -2.64 -16.25 -4.10
N PHE A 82 -2.99 -16.00 -2.85
CA PHE A 82 -2.02 -15.66 -1.82
C PHE A 82 -1.29 -16.93 -1.39
N THR A 83 0.03 -16.92 -1.35
CA THR A 83 0.84 -18.10 -1.05
C THR A 83 1.60 -17.96 0.27
N ASP A 84 2.21 -19.05 0.74
CA ASP A 84 3.06 -19.01 1.92
C ASP A 84 4.34 -18.21 1.66
N GLU A 85 4.84 -18.18 0.42
CA GLU A 85 5.95 -17.31 0.02
C GLU A 85 5.58 -15.83 0.15
N ASP A 86 4.35 -15.43 -0.23
CA ASP A 86 3.88 -14.06 -0.03
C ASP A 86 3.84 -13.69 1.46
N ARG A 87 3.39 -14.63 2.31
CA ARG A 87 3.40 -14.46 3.77
C ARG A 87 4.82 -14.27 4.29
N GLN A 88 5.76 -15.09 3.87
CA GLN A 88 7.16 -14.99 4.29
C GLN A 88 7.79 -13.68 3.82
N ALA A 89 7.56 -13.28 2.57
CA ALA A 89 8.04 -12.01 2.03
C ALA A 89 7.47 -10.82 2.81
N PHE A 90 6.19 -10.86 3.17
CA PHE A 90 5.56 -9.85 4.02
C PHE A 90 6.20 -9.79 5.41
N LEU A 91 6.37 -10.92 6.08
CA LEU A 91 6.99 -10.98 7.41
C LEU A 91 8.41 -10.44 7.40
N GLN A 92 9.23 -10.85 6.43
CA GLN A 92 10.61 -10.36 6.28
C GLN A 92 10.65 -8.85 6.07
N THR A 93 9.82 -8.33 5.17
CA THR A 93 9.77 -6.90 4.83
C THR A 93 9.29 -6.07 6.02
N LEU A 94 8.21 -6.49 6.67
CA LEU A 94 7.69 -5.81 7.85
C LEU A 94 8.70 -5.83 9.00
N THR A 95 9.34 -6.96 9.26
CA THR A 95 10.37 -7.09 10.30
C THR A 95 11.51 -6.11 10.05
N LYS A 96 12.02 -6.07 8.82
CA LYS A 96 13.10 -5.14 8.44
C LYS A 96 12.70 -3.68 8.65
N VAL A 97 11.48 -3.30 8.26
CA VAL A 97 10.95 -1.94 8.47
C VAL A 97 10.89 -1.60 9.96
N LEU A 98 10.30 -2.47 10.77
CA LEU A 98 10.12 -2.22 12.20
C LEU A 98 11.46 -2.18 12.96
N SER A 99 12.40 -3.07 12.64
CA SER A 99 13.75 -3.05 13.23
C SER A 99 14.49 -1.75 12.90
N GLY A 100 14.43 -1.29 11.64
CA GLY A 100 15.06 -0.01 11.26
C GLY A 100 14.45 1.19 11.97
N LEU A 101 13.12 1.18 12.23
CA LEU A 101 12.45 2.23 12.99
C LEU A 101 12.85 2.22 14.48
N GLN A 102 13.08 1.04 15.07
CA GLN A 102 13.56 0.92 16.44
C GLN A 102 14.97 1.48 16.60
N GLU A 103 15.89 1.14 15.69
CA GLU A 103 17.28 1.62 15.71
C GLU A 103 17.37 3.15 15.56
N ASN A 104 16.53 3.74 14.70
CA ASN A 104 16.51 5.19 14.48
C ASN A 104 15.88 5.98 15.64
N ARG A 105 15.07 5.35 16.50
CA ARG A 105 14.56 5.98 17.74
C ARG A 105 15.56 5.94 18.89
N ALA A 106 16.56 5.05 18.83
CA ALA A 106 17.58 4.88 19.86
C ALA A 106 18.80 5.80 19.67
N LYS A 107 18.82 6.58 18.59
CA LYS A 107 19.81 7.63 18.30
C LYS A 107 19.20 9.01 18.51
#